data_AF-A0A2P2ICG2-F1
#
_entry.id   AF-A0A2P2ICG2-F1
#
_cell.length_a   1.000
_cell.length_b   1.000
_cell.length_c   1.000
_cell.angle_alpha   90.00
_cell.angle_beta   90.00
_cell.angle_gamma   90.00
#
_symmetry.space_group_name_H-M   'P 1'
#
loop_
_entity.id
_entity.type
_entity.pdbx_description
1 polymer ?
#
loop_
_entity_poly.entity_id
_entity_poly.type
_entity_poly.pdbx_seq_one_letter_code
_entity_poly.pdbx_strand_id
1 'polypeptide(L)'
;LPDKAIDLIDEAASSIRLQMDSKPECLDKLGRKIIQLTVEKKSLKDETDDASMQRLKDLEASLRQKGKKYKELNEVWITEKAALAGTQNIKKELEQRRLDLDVATRTSDLTRMSELQYGQIPALEKKLDLATQADMSD
;
A
#
# COMPACT_ATOMS: atom_id res chain seq x y z
N LEU A 1 -34.94 -7.83 -7.29
CA LEU A 1 -33.84 -7.12 -7.97
C LEU A 1 -32.66 -6.97 -7.01
N PRO A 2 -31.66 -7.84 -7.11
CA PRO A 2 -30.39 -7.74 -6.37
C PRO A 2 -29.28 -6.97 -7.14
N ASP A 3 -29.44 -6.77 -8.45
CA ASP A 3 -28.41 -6.22 -9.36
C ASP A 3 -27.90 -4.83 -8.95
N LYS A 4 -28.81 -3.88 -8.71
CA LYS A 4 -28.45 -2.49 -8.42
C LYS A 4 -27.76 -2.28 -7.07
N ALA A 5 -27.95 -3.21 -6.13
CA ALA A 5 -27.24 -3.17 -4.85
C ALA A 5 -25.81 -3.68 -4.99
N ILE A 6 -25.58 -4.66 -5.87
CA ILE A 6 -24.25 -5.21 -6.18
C ILE A 6 -23.43 -4.16 -6.94
N ASP A 7 -24.02 -3.48 -7.93
CA ASP A 7 -23.34 -2.43 -8.69
C ASP A 7 -22.83 -1.28 -7.80
N LEU A 8 -23.64 -0.83 -6.83
CA LEU A 8 -23.25 0.24 -5.90
C LEU A 8 -22.08 -0.19 -5.00
N ILE A 9 -22.09 -1.46 -4.57
CA ILE A 9 -21.01 -2.04 -3.76
C ILE A 9 -19.72 -2.14 -4.60
N ASP A 10 -19.83 -2.57 -5.85
CA ASP A 10 -18.69 -2.69 -6.76
C ASP A 10 -18.08 -1.33 -7.15
N GLU A 11 -18.92 -0.30 -7.35
CA GLU A 11 -18.46 1.09 -7.55
C GLU A 11 -17.75 1.63 -6.32
N ALA A 12 -18.32 1.43 -5.13
CA ALA A 12 -17.72 1.84 -3.87
C ALA A 12 -16.39 1.11 -3.60
N ALA A 13 -16.35 -0.21 -3.81
CA ALA A 13 -15.16 -1.03 -3.65
C ALA A 13 -14.05 -0.61 -4.63
N SER A 14 -14.40 -0.32 -5.89
CA SER A 14 -13.46 0.17 -6.90
C SER A 14 -12.89 1.54 -6.55
N SER A 15 -13.71 2.43 -6.02
CA SER A 15 -13.29 3.76 -5.54
C SER A 15 -12.33 3.66 -4.35
N ILE A 16 -12.65 2.81 -3.36
CA ILE A 16 -11.77 2.55 -2.21
C ILE A 16 -10.44 1.97 -2.67
N ARG A 17 -10.44 1.02 -3.61
CA ARG A 17 -9.22 0.43 -4.15
C ARG A 17 -8.31 1.49 -4.80
N LEU A 18 -8.90 2.38 -5.60
CA LEU A 18 -8.16 3.48 -6.22
C LEU A 18 -7.55 4.42 -5.17
N GLN A 19 -8.28 4.72 -4.10
CA GLN A 19 -7.77 5.55 -3.01
C GLN A 19 -6.61 4.86 -2.27
N MET A 20 -6.71 3.56 -1.99
CA MET A 20 -5.64 2.77 -1.35
C MET A 20 -4.40 2.64 -2.23
N ASP A 21 -4.56 2.53 -3.55
CA ASP A 21 -3.43 2.47 -4.48
C ASP A 21 -2.77 3.83 -4.71
N SER A 22 -3.49 4.93 -4.44
CA SER A 22 -2.99 6.29 -4.59
C SER A 22 -2.06 6.69 -3.45
N LYS A 23 -1.12 7.60 -3.76
CA LYS A 23 -0.22 8.17 -2.77
C LYS A 23 -1.01 9.07 -1.80
N PRO A 24 -0.81 8.96 -0.47
CA PRO A 24 -1.47 9.81 0.50
C PRO A 24 -1.31 11.29 0.16
N GLU A 25 -2.38 12.07 0.29
CA GLU A 25 -2.41 13.47 -0.10
C GLU A 25 -1.30 14.29 0.61
N CYS A 26 -1.00 13.95 1.87
CA CYS A 26 0.10 14.55 2.64
C CYS A 26 1.47 14.33 1.98
N LEU A 27 1.72 13.11 1.50
CA LEU A 27 2.96 12.75 0.80
C LEU A 27 3.05 13.42 -0.58
N ASP A 28 1.93 13.52 -1.29
CA ASP A 28 1.91 14.22 -2.59
C ASP A 28 2.15 15.73 -2.43
N LYS A 29 1.46 16.38 -1.48
CA LYS A 29 1.68 17.80 -1.12
C LYS A 29 3.14 18.08 -0.74
N LEU A 30 3.74 17.22 0.10
CA LEU A 30 5.15 17.34 0.47
C LEU A 30 6.08 17.15 -0.72
N GLY A 31 5.82 16.15 -1.58
CA GLY A 31 6.59 15.89 -2.78
C GLY A 31 6.60 17.09 -3.74
N ARG A 32 5.43 17.65 -4.05
CA ARG A 32 5.32 18.86 -4.88
C ARG A 32 6.08 20.04 -4.30
N LYS A 33 6.00 20.23 -2.97
CA LYS A 33 6.73 21.33 -2.31
C LYS A 33 8.25 21.14 -2.35
N ILE A 34 8.73 19.91 -2.19
CA ILE A 34 10.17 19.59 -2.33
C ILE A 34 10.65 19.88 -3.75
N ILE A 35 9.87 19.51 -4.78
CA ILE A 35 10.20 19.80 -6.18
C ILE A 35 10.30 21.32 -6.40
N GLN A 36 9.31 22.08 -5.94
CA GLN A 36 9.30 23.54 -6.04
C GLN A 36 10.57 24.15 -5.43
N LEU A 37 10.90 23.76 -4.20
CA LEU A 37 12.09 24.23 -3.50
C LEU A 37 13.39 23.80 -4.20
N THR A 38 13.42 22.63 -4.82
CA THR A 38 14.60 22.15 -5.56
C THR A 38 14.85 22.99 -6.82
N VAL A 39 13.79 23.36 -7.53
CA VAL A 39 13.88 24.26 -8.69
C VAL A 39 14.34 25.65 -8.26
N GLU A 40 13.76 26.19 -7.20
CA GLU A 40 14.13 27.50 -6.64
C GLU A 40 15.60 27.51 -6.20
N LYS A 41 16.07 26.48 -5.51
CA LYS A 41 17.48 26.29 -5.17
C LYS A 41 18.40 26.30 -6.40
N LYS A 42 17.97 25.66 -7.49
CA LYS A 42 18.77 25.57 -8.72
C LYS A 42 18.86 26.92 -9.41
N SER A 43 17.81 27.73 -9.35
CA SER A 43 17.82 29.10 -9.88
C SER A 43 18.74 30.03 -9.08
N LEU A 44 18.73 29.92 -7.75
CA LEU A 44 19.52 30.75 -6.84
C LEU A 44 21.01 30.37 -6.79
N LYS A 45 21.41 29.25 -7.40
CA LYS A 45 22.79 28.75 -7.34
C LYS A 45 23.79 29.57 -8.14
N ASP A 46 23.31 30.26 -9.18
CA ASP A 46 24.15 31.07 -10.06
C ASP A 46 24.17 32.56 -9.62
N GLU A 47 23.42 32.90 -8.57
CA GLU A 47 23.38 34.24 -7.97
C GLU A 47 24.45 34.37 -6.86
N THR A 48 25.10 35.54 -6.79
CA THR A 48 26.26 35.77 -5.91
C THR A 48 26.05 36.89 -4.90
N ASP A 49 24.85 37.46 -4.82
CA ASP A 49 24.51 38.48 -3.84
C ASP A 49 24.26 37.89 -2.44
N ASP A 50 24.57 38.68 -1.41
CA ASP A 50 24.45 38.25 -0.01
C ASP A 50 23.02 37.85 0.37
N ALA A 51 22.01 38.49 -0.23
CA ALA A 51 20.61 38.16 0.01
C ALA A 51 20.23 36.79 -0.56
N SER A 52 20.71 36.45 -1.76
CA SER A 52 20.52 35.13 -2.37
C SER A 52 21.30 34.03 -1.66
N MET A 53 22.50 34.30 -1.14
CA MET A 53 23.22 33.34 -0.29
C MET A 53 22.47 33.03 1.01
N GLN A 54 21.88 34.04 1.65
CA GLN A 54 21.08 33.85 2.86
C GLN A 54 19.79 33.05 2.57
N ARG A 55 19.07 33.41 1.49
CA ARG A 55 17.90 32.65 1.02
C ARG A 55 18.24 31.20 0.72
N LEU A 56 19.36 30.94 0.05
CA LEU A 56 19.79 29.59 -0.30
C LEU A 56 19.97 28.73 0.96
N LYS A 57 20.56 29.26 2.03
CA LYS A 57 20.69 28.56 3.32
C LYS A 57 19.34 28.22 3.94
N ASP A 58 18.40 29.17 3.97
CA ASP A 58 17.05 28.94 4.51
C ASP A 58 16.27 27.89 3.70
N LEU A 59 16.47 27.92 2.37
CA LEU A 59 15.86 26.99 1.43
C LEU A 59 16.43 25.58 1.62
N GLU A 60 17.74 25.44 1.79
CA GLU A 60 18.39 24.17 2.10
C GLU A 60 17.92 23.57 3.43
N ALA A 61 17.80 24.40 4.47
CA ALA A 61 17.27 23.98 5.77
C ALA A 61 15.82 23.48 5.63
N SER A 62 14.98 24.22 4.90
CA SER A 62 13.59 23.84 4.62
C SER A 62 13.48 22.56 3.81
N LEU A 63 14.33 22.38 2.80
CA LEU A 63 14.37 21.20 1.95
C LEU A 63 14.81 19.97 2.74
N ARG A 64 15.80 20.11 3.65
CA ARG A 64 16.23 19.05 4.56
C ARG A 64 15.12 18.62 5.52
N GLN A 65 14.42 19.59 6.11
CA GLN A 65 13.31 19.32 7.04
C GLN A 65 12.14 18.61 6.33
N LYS A 66 11.71 19.13 5.17
CA LYS A 66 10.61 18.54 4.40
C LYS A 66 11.00 17.18 3.81
N GLY A 67 12.24 17.02 3.37
CA GLY A 67 12.78 15.76 2.87
C GLY A 67 12.81 14.68 3.95
N LYS A 68 13.16 15.02 5.20
CA LYS A 68 13.10 14.09 6.34
C LYS A 68 11.66 13.60 6.59
N LYS A 69 10.72 14.55 6.72
CA LYS A 69 9.29 14.22 6.91
C LYS A 69 8.71 13.38 5.76
N TYR A 70 9.10 13.69 4.52
CA TYR A 70 8.68 12.92 3.36
C TYR A 70 9.20 11.48 3.43
N LYS A 71 10.48 11.28 3.80
CA LYS A 71 11.06 9.95 3.94
C LYS A 71 10.35 9.12 5.01
N GLU A 72 10.13 9.71 6.19
CA GLU A 72 9.43 9.06 7.30
C GLU A 72 8.03 8.59 6.88
N LEU A 73 7.22 9.48 6.32
CA LEU A 73 5.87 9.13 5.85
C LEU A 73 5.88 8.13 4.70
N ASN A 74 6.85 8.22 3.80
CA ASN A 74 6.94 7.34 2.64
C ASN A 74 7.36 5.93 3.06
N GLU A 75 8.20 5.80 4.08
CA GLU A 75 8.59 4.51 4.65
C GLU A 75 7.41 3.82 5.33
N VAL A 76 6.65 4.55 6.15
CA VAL A 76 5.40 4.04 6.74
C VAL A 76 4.43 3.58 5.66
N TRP A 77 4.20 4.41 4.64
CA TRP A 77 3.28 4.07 3.55
C TRP A 77 3.73 2.83 2.74
N ILE A 78 5.03 2.67 2.48
CA ILE A 78 5.55 1.47 1.79
C ILE A 78 5.35 0.22 2.65
N THR A 79 5.60 0.32 3.96
CA THR A 79 5.41 -0.79 4.90
C THR A 79 3.94 -1.21 4.99
N GLU A 80 3.03 -0.25 5.15
CA GLU A 80 1.58 -0.49 5.14
C GLU A 80 1.13 -1.13 3.83
N LYS A 81 1.61 -0.62 2.68
CA LYS A 81 1.26 -1.17 1.37
C LYS A 81 1.79 -2.60 1.19
N ALA A 82 2.98 -2.89 1.70
CA ALA A 82 3.56 -4.23 1.65
C ALA A 82 2.78 -5.22 2.53
N ALA A 83 2.38 -4.80 3.74
CA ALA A 83 1.55 -5.60 4.65
C ALA A 83 0.20 -5.94 3.99
N LEU A 84 -0.49 -4.92 3.46
CA LEU A 84 -1.76 -5.10 2.74
C LEU A 84 -1.63 -6.05 1.55
N ALA A 85 -0.59 -5.90 0.73
CA ALA A 85 -0.34 -6.77 -0.41
C ALA A 85 -0.10 -8.22 0.02
N GLY A 86 0.60 -8.44 1.15
CA GLY A 86 0.78 -9.75 1.77
C GLY A 86 -0.56 -10.37 2.16
N THR A 87 -1.40 -9.65 2.90
CA THR A 87 -2.74 -10.09 3.32
C THR A 87 -3.63 -10.42 2.12
N GLN A 88 -3.60 -9.60 1.06
CA GLN A 88 -4.35 -9.87 -0.18
C GLN A 88 -3.87 -11.13 -0.90
N ASN A 89 -2.56 -11.37 -0.97
CA ASN A 89 -2.00 -12.56 -1.60
C ASN A 89 -2.40 -13.84 -0.83
N ILE A 90 -2.36 -13.80 0.51
CA ILE A 90 -2.79 -14.93 1.34
C ILE A 90 -4.28 -15.21 1.11
N LYS A 91 -5.14 -14.19 1.04
CA LYS A 91 -6.57 -14.36 0.70
C LYS A 91 -6.76 -14.98 -0.67
N LYS A 92 -6.06 -14.50 -1.69
CA LYS A 92 -6.13 -15.07 -3.05
C LYS A 92 -5.69 -16.53 -3.08
N GLU A 93 -4.61 -16.86 -2.38
CA GLU A 93 -4.13 -18.23 -2.29
C GLU A 93 -5.15 -19.12 -1.57
N LEU A 94 -5.75 -18.65 -0.48
CA LEU A 94 -6.80 -19.37 0.25
C LEU A 94 -8.01 -19.69 -0.64
N GLU A 95 -8.51 -18.69 -1.37
CA GLU A 95 -9.64 -18.88 -2.29
C GLU A 95 -9.27 -19.84 -3.44
N GLN A 96 -8.04 -19.79 -3.95
CA GLN A 96 -7.56 -20.77 -4.92
C GLN A 96 -7.53 -22.18 -4.33
N ARG A 97 -7.05 -22.38 -3.10
CA ARG A 97 -7.06 -23.71 -2.45
C ARG A 97 -8.47 -24.23 -2.19
N ARG A 98 -9.42 -23.33 -1.89
CA ARG A 98 -10.85 -23.68 -1.75
C ARG A 98 -11.44 -24.13 -3.09
N LEU A 99 -11.13 -23.43 -4.18
CA LEU A 99 -11.52 -23.85 -5.52
C LEU A 99 -10.90 -25.22 -5.89
N ASP A 100 -9.62 -25.41 -5.59
CA ASP A 100 -8.92 -26.68 -5.83
C ASP A 100 -9.57 -27.83 -5.04
N LEU A 101 -10.06 -27.57 -3.82
CA LEU A 101 -10.79 -28.55 -3.00
C LEU A 101 -12.12 -28.93 -3.65
N ASP A 102 -12.87 -27.95 -4.16
CA ASP A 102 -14.11 -28.20 -4.90
C ASP A 102 -13.87 -29.04 -6.16
N VAL A 103 -12.78 -28.74 -6.89
CA VAL A 103 -12.38 -29.53 -8.06
C VAL A 103 -12.01 -30.96 -7.64
N ALA A 104 -11.17 -31.13 -6.62
CA ALA A 104 -10.77 -32.44 -6.11
C ALA A 104 -11.97 -33.28 -5.62
N THR A 105 -12.97 -32.62 -5.04
CA THR A 105 -14.23 -33.25 -4.62
C THR A 105 -15.01 -33.78 -5.83
N ARG A 106 -15.11 -32.99 -6.91
CA ARG A 106 -15.78 -33.42 -8.15
C ARG A 106 -15.05 -34.55 -8.84
N THR A 107 -13.72 -34.57 -8.79
CA THR A 107 -12.90 -35.65 -9.37
C THR A 107 -12.72 -36.85 -8.43
N SER A 108 -13.28 -36.81 -7.22
CA SER A 108 -13.11 -37.83 -6.17
C SER A 108 -11.64 -38.13 -5.83
N ASP A 109 -10.76 -37.13 -5.91
CA ASP A 109 -9.35 -37.26 -5.51
C ASP A 109 -9.20 -37.07 -3.99
N LEU A 110 -9.43 -38.16 -3.26
CA LEU A 110 -9.42 -38.19 -1.80
C LEU A 110 -8.07 -37.78 -1.19
N THR A 111 -6.97 -38.07 -1.88
CA THR A 111 -5.61 -37.72 -1.41
C THR A 111 -5.45 -36.21 -1.39
N ARG A 112 -5.77 -35.56 -2.51
CA ARG A 112 -5.67 -34.11 -2.65
C ARG A 112 -6.69 -33.38 -1.78
N MET A 113 -7.89 -33.92 -1.62
CA MET A 113 -8.90 -33.38 -0.69
C MET A 113 -8.37 -33.32 0.74
N SER A 114 -7.80 -34.43 1.24
CA SER A 114 -7.28 -34.50 2.61
C SER A 114 -6.13 -33.51 2.84
N GLU A 115 -5.20 -33.41 1.88
CA GLU A 115 -4.08 -32.45 1.96
C GLU A 115 -4.57 -31.00 2.00
N LEU A 116 -5.53 -30.64 1.14
CA LEU A 116 -6.08 -29.29 1.09
C LEU A 116 -6.88 -28.96 2.35
N GLN A 117 -7.77 -29.86 2.77
CA GLN A 117 -8.71 -29.63 3.86
C GLN A 117 -8.04 -29.60 5.24
N TYR A 118 -7.03 -30.44 5.48
CA TYR A 118 -6.37 -30.54 6.79
C TYR A 118 -4.97 -29.95 6.84
N GLY A 119 -4.34 -29.69 5.70
CA GLY A 119 -2.99 -29.13 5.64
C GLY A 119 -3.00 -27.67 5.19
N GLN A 120 -3.30 -27.45 3.92
CA GLN A 120 -3.01 -26.17 3.27
C GLN A 120 -4.02 -25.07 3.62
N ILE A 121 -5.33 -25.36 3.59
CA ILE A 121 -6.38 -24.38 3.90
C ILE A 121 -6.27 -23.89 5.35
N PRO A 122 -6.22 -24.76 6.38
CA PRO A 122 -6.07 -24.31 7.78
C PRO A 122 -4.77 -23.53 8.02
N ALA A 123 -3.67 -23.91 7.36
CA ALA A 123 -2.41 -23.18 7.47
C ALA A 123 -2.50 -21.76 6.88
N LEU A 124 -3.19 -21.59 5.75
CA LEU A 124 -3.43 -20.29 5.12
C LEU A 124 -4.41 -19.44 5.93
N GLU A 125 -5.47 -20.04 6.49
CA GLU A 125 -6.41 -19.34 7.39
C GLU A 125 -5.70 -18.82 8.64
N LYS A 126 -4.83 -19.62 9.26
CA LYS A 126 -4.03 -19.19 10.40
C LYS A 126 -3.05 -18.06 10.03
N LYS A 127 -2.38 -18.16 8.88
CA LYS A 127 -1.50 -17.10 8.38
C LYS A 127 -2.27 -15.80 8.12
N LEU A 128 -3.47 -15.91 7.57
CA LEU A 128 -4.33 -14.77 7.31
C LEU A 128 -4.74 -14.08 8.60
N ASP A 129 -5.18 -14.85 9.60
CA ASP A 129 -5.58 -14.33 10.91
C ASP A 129 -4.42 -13.59 11.60
N LEU A 130 -3.23 -14.18 11.60
CA LEU A 130 -2.01 -13.54 12.12
C LEU A 130 -1.65 -12.25 11.39
N ALA A 131 -1.75 -12.23 10.05
CA ALA A 131 -1.48 -11.03 9.26
C ALA A 131 -2.52 -9.92 9.55
N THR A 132 -3.80 -10.27 9.65
CA THR A 132 -4.85 -9.30 9.97
C THR A 132 -4.80 -8.78 11.41
N GLN A 133 -4.32 -9.58 12.36
CA GLN A 133 -4.11 -9.13 13.74
C GLN A 133 -2.93 -8.17 13.84
N ALA A 134 -1.86 -8.41 13.08
CA ALA A 134 -0.74 -7.47 12.98
C ALA A 134 -1.21 -6.12 12.39
N ASP A 135 -2.01 -6.14 11.32
CA ASP A 135 -2.57 -4.93 10.69
C ASP A 135 -3.51 -4.12 11.62
N MET A 136 -4.15 -4.77 12.61
CA MET A 136 -5.08 -4.12 13.57
C MET A 136 -4.38 -3.58 14.83
N SER A 137 -3.11 -3.93 15.04
CA SER A 137 -2.36 -3.60 16.26
C SER A 137 -1.45 -2.38 16.10
N ASP A 138 -1.24 -1.91 14.87
CA ASP A 138 -0.45 -0.73 14.48
C ASP A 138 -1.36 0.48 14.17
#